data_AF-G4ZPK9-F1
#
_entry.id   AF-G4ZPK9-F1
#
_cell.length_a   1.000
_cell.length_b   1.000
_cell.length_c   1.000
_cell.angle_alpha   90.00
_cell.angle_beta   90.00
_cell.angle_gamma   90.00
#
_symmetry.space_group_name_H-M   'P 1'
#
loop_
_entity.id
_entity.type
_entity.pdbx_description
1 polymer ?
#
loop_
_entity_poly.entity_id
_entity_poly.type
_entity_poly.pdbx_seq_one_letter_code
_entity_poly.pdbx_strand_id
1 'polypeptide(L)'
;SVSQLGDGSKEYPLRVGMTCLRLVRDYVSVRNRSDCTTMFHLDSTHSMVINGYLVFAFGYSDRGGYFYLLAYFCTSQKCAVDIGWCIRCIKRVCMDVCGVEFTPQFVMMDADKAQFNACTTELQLSTVLMCWFHVLQNVWESANEKGVGIDDIRTIFAEMHDMHYA
;
A
#
# COMPACT_ATOMS: atom_id res chain seq x y z
N SER A 1 -10.14 4.83 -29.67
CA SER A 1 -10.51 3.47 -29.25
C SER A 1 -11.28 3.60 -27.94
N VAL A 2 -12.54 3.16 -27.89
CA VAL A 2 -13.31 3.20 -26.63
C VAL A 2 -12.70 2.13 -25.73
N SER A 3 -11.93 2.54 -24.73
CA SER A 3 -11.45 1.63 -23.69
C SER A 3 -12.68 1.10 -22.96
N GLN A 4 -13.06 -0.15 -23.22
CA GLN A 4 -14.03 -0.83 -22.38
C GLN A 4 -13.42 -0.90 -20.98
N LEU A 5 -14.04 -0.19 -20.04
CA LEU A 5 -13.57 -0.07 -18.66
C LEU A 5 -13.54 -1.42 -17.91
N GLY A 6 -14.07 -2.49 -18.49
CA GLY A 6 -14.38 -3.76 -17.84
C GLY A 6 -15.82 -3.77 -17.34
N ASP A 7 -16.44 -4.95 -17.29
CA ASP A 7 -17.81 -5.13 -16.74
C ASP A 7 -17.79 -5.48 -15.24
N GLY A 8 -16.59 -5.63 -14.67
CA GLY A 8 -16.39 -5.96 -13.26
C GLY A 8 -16.22 -7.46 -12.99
N SER A 9 -16.50 -8.33 -13.97
CA SER A 9 -16.28 -9.77 -13.89
C SER A 9 -14.80 -10.13 -13.66
N LYS A 10 -14.52 -11.42 -13.43
CA LYS A 10 -13.14 -11.90 -13.29
C LYS A 10 -12.42 -11.88 -14.64
N GLU A 11 -13.16 -12.14 -15.72
CA GLU A 11 -12.68 -12.16 -17.09
C GLU A 11 -12.43 -10.74 -17.62
N TYR A 12 -13.29 -9.78 -17.27
CA TYR A 12 -13.20 -8.37 -17.68
C TYR A 12 -13.24 -7.41 -16.47
N PRO A 13 -12.21 -7.42 -15.62
CA PRO A 13 -12.21 -6.65 -14.39
C PRO A 13 -12.19 -5.14 -14.65
N LEU A 14 -12.96 -4.41 -13.85
CA LEU A 14 -12.94 -2.95 -13.84
C LEU A 14 -11.70 -2.47 -13.11
N ARG A 15 -10.94 -1.56 -13.75
CA ARG A 15 -9.76 -0.93 -13.16
C ARG A 15 -9.72 0.55 -13.51
N VAL A 16 -9.70 1.40 -12.49
CA VAL A 16 -9.61 2.85 -12.64
C VAL A 16 -8.57 3.38 -11.68
N GLY A 17 -7.73 4.30 -12.13
CA GLY A 17 -6.74 4.97 -11.30
C GLY A 17 -6.81 6.47 -11.53
N MET A 18 -6.58 7.25 -10.48
CA MET A 18 -6.46 8.70 -10.56
C MET A 18 -5.27 9.20 -9.74
N THR A 19 -4.56 10.17 -10.30
CA THR A 19 -3.50 10.94 -9.66
C THR A 19 -3.47 12.32 -10.31
N CYS A 20 -2.63 13.22 -9.83
CA CYS A 20 -2.35 14.47 -10.53
C CYS A 20 -0.83 14.69 -10.63
N LEU A 21 -0.43 15.51 -11.61
CA LEU A 21 0.98 15.78 -11.89
C LEU A 21 1.73 16.32 -10.66
N ARG A 22 1.03 17.05 -9.77
CA ARG A 22 1.63 17.58 -8.56
C ARG A 22 2.02 16.47 -7.58
N LEU A 23 1.13 15.52 -7.31
CA LEU A 23 1.41 14.41 -6.37
C LEU A 23 2.61 13.56 -6.82
N VAL A 24 2.68 13.27 -8.12
CA VAL A 24 3.78 12.48 -8.71
C VAL A 24 5.11 13.23 -8.62
N ARG A 25 5.12 14.52 -8.96
CA ARG A 25 6.32 15.36 -8.86
C ARG A 25 6.79 15.53 -7.42
N ASP A 26 5.85 15.67 -6.48
CA ASP A 26 6.17 15.79 -5.06
C ASP A 26 6.80 14.50 -4.53
N TYR A 27 6.26 13.33 -4.89
CA TYR A 27 6.88 12.04 -4.57
C TYR A 27 8.33 11.95 -5.07
N VAL A 28 8.56 12.24 -6.35
CA VAL A 28 9.91 12.18 -6.95
C VAL A 28 10.85 13.18 -6.28
N SER A 29 10.36 14.38 -5.97
CA SER A 29 11.11 15.41 -5.25
C SER A 29 11.57 14.92 -3.88
N VAL A 30 10.65 14.37 -3.08
CA VAL A 30 10.97 13.85 -1.74
C VAL A 30 11.93 12.66 -1.83
N ARG A 31 11.71 11.75 -2.78
CA ARG A 31 12.57 10.58 -3.00
C ARG A 31 14.00 10.95 -3.39
N ASN A 32 14.19 12.01 -4.17
CA ASN A 32 15.52 12.44 -4.64
C ASN A 32 16.34 13.13 -3.56
N ARG A 33 15.76 13.41 -2.39
CA ARG A 33 16.50 13.99 -1.27
C ARG A 33 17.38 12.93 -0.61
N SER A 34 18.68 13.20 -0.53
CA SER A 34 19.65 12.31 0.11
C SER A 34 19.45 12.15 1.61
N ASP A 35 18.73 13.09 2.25
CA ASP A 35 18.40 13.09 3.67
C ASP A 35 17.06 12.42 3.97
N CYS A 36 16.41 11.77 3.00
CA CYS A 36 15.08 11.20 3.17
C CYS A 36 15.01 9.74 2.71
N THR A 37 14.43 8.90 3.56
CA THR A 37 13.98 7.55 3.18
C THR A 37 12.47 7.59 3.06
N THR A 38 11.94 7.26 1.89
CA THR A 38 10.49 7.23 1.66
C THR A 38 9.94 5.82 1.83
N MET A 39 8.86 5.68 2.61
CA MET A 39 8.05 4.48 2.66
C MET A 39 6.93 4.59 1.65
N PHE A 40 6.82 3.68 0.68
CA PHE A 40 5.64 3.62 -0.17
C PHE A 40 4.54 2.84 0.54
N HIS A 41 3.30 3.32 0.54
CA HIS A 41 2.17 2.70 1.21
C HIS A 41 1.14 2.22 0.19
N LEU A 42 0.73 0.96 0.36
CA LEU A 42 -0.35 0.32 -0.37
C LEU A 42 -1.44 -0.02 0.64
N ASP A 43 -2.37 0.91 0.85
CA ASP A 43 -3.45 0.75 1.82
C ASP A 43 -4.77 0.49 1.10
N SER A 44 -5.49 -0.56 1.52
CA SER A 44 -6.83 -0.80 1.02
C SER A 44 -7.86 -0.26 2.00
N THR A 45 -8.61 0.76 1.58
CA THR A 45 -9.58 1.42 2.44
C THR A 45 -10.81 0.53 2.60
N HIS A 46 -10.75 -0.43 3.53
CA HIS A 46 -11.80 -1.44 3.76
C HIS A 46 -13.18 -0.83 4.08
N SER A 47 -13.23 0.44 4.48
CA SER A 47 -14.46 1.19 4.75
C SER A 47 -15.09 1.88 3.53
N MET A 48 -14.43 1.89 2.37
CA MET A 48 -14.94 2.53 1.14
C MET A 48 -15.21 1.49 0.05
N VAL A 49 -16.17 0.62 0.30
CA VAL A 49 -16.76 -0.20 -0.76
C VAL A 49 -17.79 0.66 -1.49
N ILE A 50 -17.37 1.37 -2.54
CA ILE A 50 -18.33 2.08 -3.41
C ILE A 50 -18.94 1.02 -4.33
N ASN A 51 -20.20 0.66 -4.12
CA ASN A 51 -20.94 -0.30 -4.96
C ASN A 51 -20.27 -1.69 -5.13
N GLY A 52 -19.53 -2.18 -4.13
CA GLY A 52 -18.86 -3.48 -4.20
C GLY A 52 -17.43 -3.44 -4.73
N TYR A 53 -16.94 -2.27 -5.18
CA TYR A 53 -15.58 -2.10 -5.68
C TYR A 53 -14.59 -1.75 -4.56
N LEU A 54 -13.35 -2.21 -4.71
CA LEU A 54 -12.28 -2.02 -3.76
C LEU A 54 -11.49 -0.77 -4.10
N VAL A 55 -11.32 0.11 -3.12
CA VAL A 55 -10.52 1.31 -3.26
C VAL A 55 -9.17 1.13 -2.57
N PHE A 56 -8.10 1.48 -3.27
CA PHE A 56 -6.75 1.54 -2.74
C PHE A 56 -6.27 2.98 -2.70
N ALA A 57 -5.72 3.38 -1.55
CA ALA A 57 -4.97 4.61 -1.39
C ALA A 57 -3.49 4.27 -1.50
N PHE A 58 -2.86 4.73 -2.58
CA PHE A 58 -1.41 4.65 -2.73
C PHE A 58 -0.84 5.96 -2.22
N GLY A 59 0.10 5.88 -1.29
CA GLY A 59 0.74 7.05 -0.71
C GLY A 59 2.19 6.80 -0.39
N TYR A 60 2.82 7.78 0.22
CA TYR A 60 4.17 7.64 0.74
C TYR A 60 4.32 8.44 2.02
N SER A 61 5.21 7.98 2.90
CA SER A 61 5.62 8.74 4.08
C SER A 61 7.09 9.13 3.98
N ASP A 62 7.41 10.31 4.48
CA ASP A 62 8.79 10.78 4.64
C ASP A 62 9.33 10.45 6.04
N ARG A 63 10.53 10.94 6.36
CA ARG A 63 11.16 10.77 7.69
C ARG A 63 10.33 11.34 8.86
N GLY A 64 9.43 12.28 8.60
CA GLY A 64 8.52 12.84 9.60
C GLY A 64 7.31 11.96 9.89
N GLY A 65 7.16 10.84 9.17
CA GLY A 65 6.03 9.91 9.33
C GLY A 65 4.70 10.46 8.80
N TYR A 66 4.71 11.60 8.10
CA TYR A 66 3.52 12.16 7.49
C TYR A 66 3.16 11.37 6.23
N PHE A 67 1.89 10.97 6.14
CA PHE A 67 1.36 10.32 4.95
C PHE A 67 0.99 11.37 3.89
N TYR A 68 1.48 11.16 2.67
CA TYR A 68 1.13 11.94 1.49
C TYR A 68 0.49 11.03 0.45
N LEU A 69 -0.66 11.45 -0.07
CA LEU A 69 -1.34 10.73 -1.14
C LEU A 69 -0.52 10.78 -2.44
N LEU A 70 -0.43 9.66 -3.14
CA LEU A 70 0.15 9.56 -4.49
C LEU A 70 -0.93 9.28 -5.54
N ALA A 71 -1.85 8.36 -5.27
CA ALA A 71 -2.93 8.01 -6.17
C ALA A 71 -4.06 7.27 -5.46
N TYR A 72 -5.25 7.30 -6.07
CA TYR A 72 -6.33 6.38 -5.75
C TYR A 72 -6.52 5.39 -6.89
N PHE A 73 -6.81 4.15 -6.54
CA PHE A 73 -7.23 3.11 -7.47
C PHE A 73 -8.54 2.51 -7.04
N CYS A 74 -9.36 2.13 -8.01
CA CYS A 74 -10.61 1.40 -7.82
C CYS A 74 -10.57 0.16 -8.70
N THR A 75 -10.72 -1.02 -8.10
CA THR A 75 -10.74 -2.30 -8.83
C THR A 75 -11.95 -3.14 -8.43
N SER A 76 -12.44 -3.97 -9.36
CA SER A 76 -13.49 -4.96 -9.06
C SER A 76 -12.99 -6.25 -8.43
N GLN A 77 -11.68 -6.47 -8.41
CA GLN A 77 -11.08 -7.70 -7.95
C GLN A 77 -9.96 -7.40 -6.94
N LYS A 78 -9.91 -8.18 -5.85
CA LYS A 78 -8.83 -8.16 -4.84
C LYS A 78 -7.76 -9.21 -5.13
N CYS A 79 -7.25 -9.27 -6.36
CA CYS A 79 -6.21 -10.25 -6.71
C CYS A 79 -4.88 -9.57 -7.08
N ALA A 80 -3.80 -10.34 -6.99
CA ALA A 80 -2.45 -9.82 -7.19
C ALA A 80 -2.25 -9.21 -8.59
N VAL A 81 -2.97 -9.70 -9.60
CA VAL A 81 -2.90 -9.18 -10.98
C VAL A 81 -3.44 -7.75 -11.07
N ASP A 82 -4.55 -7.46 -10.38
CA ASP A 82 -5.19 -6.14 -10.38
C ASP A 82 -4.40 -5.13 -9.54
N ILE A 83 -3.88 -5.57 -8.39
CA ILE A 83 -3.01 -4.75 -7.56
C ILE A 83 -1.70 -4.46 -8.31
N GLY A 84 -1.12 -5.47 -8.96
CA GLY A 84 0.05 -5.31 -9.82
C GLY A 84 -0.20 -4.34 -10.98
N TRP A 85 -1.41 -4.33 -11.55
CA TRP A 85 -1.79 -3.34 -12.55
C TRP A 85 -1.74 -1.91 -11.98
N CYS A 86 -2.23 -1.69 -10.77
CA CYS A 86 -2.15 -0.38 -10.10
C CYS A 86 -0.69 0.08 -9.91
N ILE A 87 0.19 -0.83 -9.47
CA ILE A 87 1.63 -0.54 -9.31
C ILE A 87 2.28 -0.19 -10.66
N ARG A 88 1.99 -0.96 -11.72
CA ARG A 88 2.51 -0.68 -13.08
C ARG A 88 2.03 0.67 -13.62
N CYS A 89 0.80 1.08 -13.29
CA CYS A 89 0.31 2.42 -13.63
C CYS A 89 1.15 3.52 -12.97
N ILE A 90 1.49 3.39 -11.68
CA ILE A 90 2.37 4.38 -11.02
C ILE A 90 3.76 4.40 -11.64
N LYS A 91 4.35 3.23 -11.91
CA LYS A 91 5.65 3.14 -12.61
C LYS A 91 5.65 3.91 -13.93
N ARG A 92 4.62 3.67 -14.74
CA ARG A 92 4.44 4.34 -16.02
C ARG A 92 4.29 5.85 -15.84
N VAL A 93 3.42 6.30 -14.93
CA VAL A 93 3.18 7.73 -14.72
C VAL A 93 4.44 8.44 -14.21
N CYS A 94 5.22 7.84 -13.31
CA CYS A 94 6.49 8.42 -12.87
C CYS A 94 7.49 8.55 -14.02
N MET A 95 7.58 7.53 -14.88
CA MET A 95 8.42 7.58 -16.07
C MET A 95 7.95 8.65 -17.06
N ASP A 96 6.66 8.68 -17.39
CA ASP A 96 6.09 9.58 -18.40
C ASP A 96 6.13 11.06 -17.94
N VAL A 97 5.90 11.33 -16.65
CA VAL A 97 5.79 12.69 -16.11
C VAL A 97 7.15 13.25 -15.66
N CYS A 98 8.03 12.41 -15.13
CA CYS A 98 9.27 12.83 -14.49
C CYS A 98 10.53 12.22 -15.10
N GLY A 99 10.42 11.24 -16.00
CA GLY A 99 11.59 10.53 -16.56
C GLY A 99 12.32 9.67 -15.53
N VAL A 100 11.64 9.27 -14.45
CA VAL A 100 12.24 8.54 -13.32
C VAL A 100 11.54 7.20 -13.15
N GLU A 101 12.34 6.13 -13.04
CA GLU A 101 11.84 4.80 -12.70
C GLU A 101 11.29 4.77 -11.28
N PHE A 102 10.07 4.26 -11.08
CA PHE A 102 9.49 4.08 -9.75
C PHE A 102 10.06 2.84 -9.06
N THR A 103 11.03 3.05 -8.17
CA THR A 103 11.73 2.00 -7.41
C THR A 103 11.83 2.41 -5.94
N PRO A 104 10.71 2.41 -5.18
CA PRO A 104 10.75 2.71 -3.75
C PRO A 104 11.64 1.69 -3.02
N GLN A 105 12.35 2.13 -1.99
CA GLN A 105 13.19 1.22 -1.21
C GLN A 105 12.36 0.30 -0.31
N PHE A 106 11.28 0.84 0.26
CA PHE A 106 10.38 0.12 1.15
C PHE A 106 8.94 0.26 0.66
N VAL A 107 8.16 -0.81 0.78
CA VAL A 107 6.71 -0.80 0.60
C VAL A 107 6.04 -1.38 1.83
N MET A 108 5.12 -0.63 2.41
CA MET A 108 4.25 -1.04 3.49
C MET A 108 2.85 -1.34 2.94
N MET A 109 2.34 -2.50 3.26
CA MET A 109 1.07 -3.03 2.76
C MET A 109 0.24 -3.62 3.89
N ASP A 110 -1.03 -3.93 3.64
CA ASP A 110 -1.88 -4.59 4.64
C ASP A 110 -1.42 -6.02 4.92
N ALA A 111 -2.04 -6.71 5.87
CA ALA A 111 -1.80 -8.14 6.07
C ALA A 111 -2.53 -9.00 5.00
N ASP A 112 -2.29 -8.73 3.71
CA ASP A 112 -3.04 -9.32 2.58
C ASP A 112 -2.15 -10.08 1.58
N LYS A 113 -2.44 -11.36 1.32
CA LYS A 113 -1.61 -12.19 0.44
C LYS A 113 -1.56 -11.68 -1.01
N ALA A 114 -2.63 -11.09 -1.53
CA ALA A 114 -2.68 -10.61 -2.90
C ALA A 114 -1.81 -9.36 -3.07
N GLN A 115 -1.85 -8.44 -2.10
CA GLN A 115 -0.95 -7.29 -2.05
C GLN A 115 0.52 -7.72 -1.96
N PHE A 116 0.85 -8.76 -1.16
CA PHE A 116 2.22 -9.24 -0.98
C PHE A 116 2.78 -9.82 -2.28
N ASN A 117 1.99 -10.67 -2.95
CA ASN A 117 2.36 -11.25 -4.22
C ASN A 117 2.54 -10.18 -5.32
N ALA A 118 1.68 -9.17 -5.34
CA ALA A 118 1.80 -8.06 -6.28
C ALA A 118 3.07 -7.23 -6.02
N CYS A 119 3.34 -6.88 -4.75
CA CYS A 119 4.52 -6.11 -4.37
C CYS A 119 5.82 -6.88 -4.67
N THR A 120 5.91 -8.15 -4.33
CA THR A 120 7.12 -8.95 -4.62
C THR A 120 7.36 -9.14 -6.13
N THR A 121 6.28 -9.27 -6.92
CA THR A 121 6.38 -9.38 -8.38
C THR A 121 6.78 -8.06 -9.03
N GLU A 122 6.16 -6.96 -8.63
CA GLU A 122 6.31 -5.66 -9.29
C GLU A 122 7.45 -4.82 -8.69
N LEU A 123 7.71 -4.92 -7.40
CA LEU A 123 8.67 -4.09 -6.67
C LEU A 123 9.82 -4.96 -6.14
N GLN A 124 10.48 -5.69 -7.04
CA GLN A 124 11.48 -6.72 -6.71
C GLN A 124 12.68 -6.19 -5.90
N LEU A 125 13.00 -4.90 -6.03
CA LEU A 125 14.10 -4.26 -5.31
C LEU A 125 13.66 -3.67 -3.97
N SER A 126 12.36 -3.66 -3.68
CA SER A 126 11.81 -3.11 -2.44
C SER A 126 11.80 -4.15 -1.34
N THR A 127 12.07 -3.71 -0.11
CA THR A 127 11.72 -4.48 1.08
C THR A 127 10.21 -4.35 1.33
N VAL A 128 9.51 -5.48 1.34
CA VAL A 128 8.05 -5.54 1.60
C VAL A 128 7.81 -5.68 3.10
N LEU A 129 7.04 -4.76 3.66
CA LEU A 129 6.72 -4.66 5.08
C LEU A 129 5.20 -4.75 5.28
N MET A 130 4.80 -5.33 6.41
CA MET A 130 3.40 -5.34 6.83
C MET A 130 3.09 -4.08 7.63
N CYS A 131 1.90 -3.52 7.44
CA CYS A 131 1.41 -2.36 8.15
C CYS A 131 1.37 -2.62 9.66
N TRP A 132 1.98 -1.72 10.44
CA TRP A 132 2.09 -1.87 11.89
C TRP A 132 0.73 -1.97 12.58
N PHE A 133 -0.25 -1.19 12.12
CA PHE A 133 -1.63 -1.27 12.64
C PHE A 133 -2.21 -2.69 12.49
N HIS A 134 -2.07 -3.30 11.31
CA HIS A 134 -2.55 -4.65 11.04
C HIS A 134 -1.76 -5.71 11.83
N VAL A 135 -0.47 -5.49 12.09
CA VAL A 135 0.33 -6.35 12.98
C VAL A 135 -0.23 -6.31 14.40
N LEU A 136 -0.46 -5.12 14.94
CA LEU A 136 -1.05 -4.94 16.28
C LEU A 136 -2.44 -5.57 16.37
N GLN A 137 -3.29 -5.37 15.36
CA GLN A 137 -4.61 -5.97 15.31
C GLN A 137 -4.54 -7.51 15.31
N ASN A 138 -3.68 -8.10 14.48
CA ASN A 138 -3.53 -9.55 14.43
C ASN A 138 -3.02 -10.14 15.75
N VAL A 139 -2.09 -9.45 16.43
CA VAL A 139 -1.59 -9.89 17.74
C VAL A 139 -2.69 -9.79 18.80
N TRP A 140 -3.46 -8.69 18.81
CA TRP A 140 -4.60 -8.53 19.70
C TRP A 140 -5.62 -9.66 19.53
N GLU A 141 -6.02 -9.93 18.29
CA GLU A 141 -6.99 -11.00 17.98
C GLU A 141 -6.45 -12.37 18.43
N SER A 142 -5.20 -12.69 18.09
CA SER A 142 -4.59 -13.98 18.50
C SER A 142 -4.47 -14.14 20.01
N ALA A 143 -4.14 -13.06 20.74
CA ALA A 143 -4.03 -13.10 22.19
C ALA A 143 -5.39 -13.34 22.86
N ASN A 144 -6.45 -12.71 22.34
CA ASN A 144 -7.81 -12.93 22.81
C ASN A 144 -8.29 -14.36 22.53
N GLU A 145 -8.05 -14.90 21.33
CA GLU A 145 -8.40 -16.28 20.96
C GLU A 145 -7.72 -17.32 21.86
N LYS A 146 -6.50 -17.03 22.29
CA LYS A 146 -5.72 -17.89 23.19
C LYS A 146 -6.05 -17.68 24.68
N GLY A 147 -6.94 -16.75 25.00
CA GLY A 147 -7.31 -16.44 26.38
C GLY A 147 -6.18 -15.84 27.21
N VAL A 148 -5.26 -15.09 26.58
CA VAL A 148 -4.16 -14.41 27.26
C VAL A 148 -4.72 -13.34 28.20
N GLY A 149 -4.18 -13.25 29.42
CA GLY A 149 -4.61 -12.26 30.40
C GLY A 149 -4.31 -10.83 29.95
N ILE A 150 -5.16 -9.87 30.35
CA ILE A 150 -5.03 -8.47 29.90
C ILE A 150 -3.69 -7.82 30.28
N ASP A 151 -3.10 -8.19 31.42
CA ASP A 151 -1.80 -7.67 31.85
C ASP A 151 -0.65 -8.22 31.00
N ASP A 152 -0.75 -9.48 30.57
CA ASP A 152 0.21 -10.08 29.63
C ASP A 152 0.06 -9.45 28.23
N ILE A 153 -1.17 -9.19 27.77
CA ILE A 153 -1.42 -8.48 26.51
C ILE A 153 -0.77 -7.09 26.55
N ARG A 154 -0.93 -6.35 27.64
CA ARG A 154 -0.29 -5.03 27.80
C ARG A 154 1.23 -5.12 27.72
N THR A 155 1.82 -6.15 28.33
CA THR A 155 3.27 -6.39 28.29
C THR A 155 3.74 -6.71 26.87
N ILE A 156 3.05 -7.59 26.15
CA ILE A 156 3.33 -7.91 24.75
C ILE A 156 3.32 -6.64 23.89
N PHE A 157 2.30 -5.79 24.03
CA PHE A 157 2.21 -4.55 23.26
C PHE A 157 3.31 -3.55 23.61
N ALA A 158 3.71 -3.45 24.87
CA ALA A 158 4.83 -2.61 25.29
C ALA A 158 6.14 -3.07 24.63
N GLU A 159 6.45 -4.36 24.71
CA GLU A 159 7.65 -4.94 24.07
C GLU A 159 7.63 -4.78 22.54
N MET A 160 6.46 -4.94 21.91
CA MET A 160 6.29 -4.70 20.48
C MET A 160 6.55 -3.24 20.10
N HIS A 161 6.10 -2.29 20.90
CA HIS A 161 6.39 -0.87 20.68
C HIS A 161 7.87 -0.56 20.85
N ASP A 162 8.53 -1.13 21.85
CA ASP A 162 9.97 -0.98 22.03
C ASP A 162 10.74 -1.50 20.81
N MET A 163 10.35 -2.66 20.25
CA MET A 163 10.96 -3.17 19.02
C MET A 163 10.71 -2.29 17.79
N HIS A 164 9.57 -1.60 17.71
CA HIS A 164 9.22 -0.77 16.56
C HIS A 164 9.99 0.56 16.52
N TYR A 165 10.35 1.10 17.69
CA TYR A 165 11.01 2.40 17.84
C TYR A 165 12.47 2.32 18.30
N ALA A 166 13.04 1.12 18.42
CA ALA A 166 14.43 0.88 18.81
C ALA A 166 15.47 1.37 17.79
#